data_AF-A0A3G7Y3X2-F1
#
_entry.id   AF-A0A3G7Y3X2-F1
#
_cell.length_a   1.000
_cell.length_b   1.000
_cell.length_c   1.000
_cell.angle_alpha   90.00
_cell.angle_beta   90.00
_cell.angle_gamma   90.00
#
_symmetry.space_group_name_H-M   'P 1'
#
loop_
_entity.id
_entity.type
_entity.pdbx_description
1 polymer ?
#
loop_
_entity_poly.entity_id
_entity_poly.type
_entity_poly.pdbx_seq_one_letter_code
_entity_poly.pdbx_strand_id
1 'polypeptide(L)'
;MIQAVFERITKYGLTDWAVLLQGVCGVPSLLGRLPTSCVEDFASAELEKVAGNNPLVDVIVSLANDSDLPLSELCRQLKKMSDSQNAEMQRAKRIWRAVALEELLATLDSDPLYGLIKLSEFWSAWDWPVDAPSSMIPGATNLPQHQYHSASNYDHVVHEHEQWLKDELVALSCRKAST
;
A
#
# COMPACT_ATOMS: atom_id res chain seq x y z
N MET A 1 -4.08 5.51 9.83
CA MET A 1 -4.30 6.75 9.05
C MET A 1 -3.48 6.66 7.77
N ILE A 2 -4.03 7.05 6.61
CA ILE A 2 -3.36 6.86 5.30
C ILE A 2 -1.97 7.51 5.21
N GLN A 3 -1.77 8.65 5.86
CA GLN A 3 -0.48 9.36 5.89
C GLN A 3 0.61 8.57 6.63
N ALA A 4 0.31 7.95 7.77
CA ALA A 4 1.28 7.14 8.50
C ALA A 4 1.76 5.93 7.68
N VAL A 5 0.83 5.28 6.96
CA VAL A 5 1.15 4.20 6.02
C VAL A 5 2.06 4.73 4.90
N PHE A 6 1.74 5.90 4.33
CA PHE A 6 2.56 6.52 3.28
C PHE A 6 3.97 6.89 3.74
N GLU A 7 4.11 7.46 4.93
CA GLU A 7 5.42 7.76 5.52
C GLU A 7 6.25 6.49 5.67
N ARG A 8 5.62 5.37 6.04
CA ARG A 8 6.29 4.07 6.14
C ARG A 8 6.67 3.51 4.77
N ILE A 9 5.81 3.62 3.75
CA ILE A 9 6.14 3.30 2.36
C ILE A 9 7.39 4.08 1.89
N THR A 10 7.46 5.37 2.24
CA THR A 10 8.60 6.23 1.93
C THR A 10 9.87 5.79 2.66
N LYS A 11 9.78 5.38 3.93
CA LYS A 11 10.91 4.82 4.69
C LYS A 11 11.45 3.52 4.08
N TYR A 12 10.59 2.68 3.51
CA TYR A 12 11.03 1.51 2.73
C TYR A 12 11.61 1.86 1.36
N GLY A 13 11.56 3.14 0.97
CA GLY A 13 11.95 3.58 -0.35
C GLY A 13 11.12 2.91 -1.42
N LEU A 14 9.82 2.65 -1.19
CA LEU A 14 8.94 1.99 -2.16
C LEU A 14 8.06 2.97 -2.95
N THR A 15 8.12 4.26 -2.63
CA THR A 15 7.34 5.32 -3.28
C THR A 15 7.72 5.51 -4.75
N ASP A 16 6.68 5.68 -5.57
CA ASP A 16 6.74 6.07 -6.99
C ASP A 16 5.41 6.79 -7.36
N TRP A 17 5.28 7.23 -8.61
CA TRP A 17 4.09 7.93 -9.10
C TRP A 17 2.81 7.09 -9.06
N ALA A 18 2.91 5.77 -9.23
CA ALA A 18 1.76 4.87 -9.13
C ALA A 18 1.29 4.73 -7.68
N VAL A 19 2.22 4.69 -6.72
CA VAL A 19 1.91 4.70 -5.28
C VAL A 19 1.18 5.98 -4.89
N LEU A 20 1.64 7.15 -5.35
CA LEU A 20 0.94 8.42 -5.14
C LEU A 20 -0.45 8.41 -5.76
N LEU A 21 -0.57 7.98 -7.03
CA LEU A 21 -1.85 7.89 -7.73
C LEU A 21 -2.84 7.01 -6.96
N GLN A 22 -2.41 5.85 -6.48
CA GLN A 22 -3.24 4.96 -5.68
C GLN A 22 -3.67 5.64 -4.37
N GLY A 23 -2.74 6.31 -3.68
CA GLY A 23 -3.03 7.04 -2.44
C GLY A 23 -4.08 8.13 -2.61
N VAL A 24 -3.95 8.94 -3.67
CA VAL A 24 -4.87 10.04 -4.01
C VAL A 24 -6.22 9.50 -4.49
N CYS A 25 -6.24 8.39 -5.24
CA CYS A 25 -7.47 7.71 -5.63
C CYS A 25 -8.21 7.05 -4.45
N GLY A 26 -7.52 6.83 -3.33
CA GLY A 26 -8.01 6.14 -2.15
C GLY A 26 -7.48 4.71 -2.08
N VAL A 27 -7.30 4.23 -0.85
CA VAL A 27 -6.69 2.93 -0.58
C VAL A 27 -7.69 2.07 0.19
N PRO A 28 -7.97 0.84 -0.26
CA PRO A 28 -8.84 -0.06 0.49
C PRO A 28 -8.36 -0.25 1.92
N SER A 29 -9.28 -0.53 2.85
CA SER A 29 -9.04 -0.63 4.32
C SER A 29 -8.55 0.64 5.03
N LEU A 30 -8.23 1.73 4.31
CA LEU A 30 -7.79 3.00 4.90
C LEU A 30 -8.83 4.10 4.66
N LEU A 31 -9.16 4.84 5.72
CA LEU A 31 -10.03 6.00 5.62
C LEU A 31 -9.27 7.20 5.03
N GLY A 32 -9.91 7.88 4.08
CA GLY A 32 -9.41 9.11 3.46
C GLY A 32 -8.62 8.89 2.17
N ARG A 33 -7.95 9.96 1.73
CA ARG A 33 -7.08 10.00 0.55
C ARG A 33 -5.74 10.58 0.97
N LEU A 34 -4.69 10.25 0.24
CA LEU A 34 -3.38 10.85 0.46
C LEU A 34 -3.49 12.38 0.23
N PRO A 35 -3.02 13.22 1.17
CA PRO A 35 -3.01 14.66 0.99
C PRO A 35 -2.20 15.10 -0.23
N THR A 36 -2.59 16.22 -0.85
CA THR A 36 -1.87 16.80 -1.99
C THR A 36 -0.46 17.23 -1.61
N SER A 37 -0.25 17.67 -0.36
CA SER A 37 1.09 18.01 0.16
C SER A 37 2.10 16.85 0.02
N CYS A 38 1.67 15.60 0.18
CA CYS A 38 2.54 14.44 -0.03
C CYS A 38 2.97 14.28 -1.50
N VAL A 39 2.11 14.69 -2.44
CA VAL A 39 2.44 14.72 -3.88
C VAL A 39 3.39 15.86 -4.18
N GLU A 40 3.15 17.05 -3.61
CA GLU A 40 4.00 18.23 -3.76
C GLU A 40 5.42 17.97 -3.25
N ASP A 41 5.54 17.38 -2.06
CA ASP A 41 6.82 17.01 -1.44
C ASP A 41 7.59 16.02 -2.33
N PHE A 42 6.90 14.99 -2.83
CA PHE A 42 7.52 14.00 -3.70
C PHE A 42 7.93 14.59 -5.05
N ALA A 43 7.06 15.40 -5.67
CA ALA A 43 7.34 16.05 -6.94
C ALA A 43 8.52 17.03 -6.84
N SER A 44 8.59 17.79 -5.74
CA SER A 44 9.72 18.67 -5.44
C SER A 44 11.03 17.90 -5.35
N ALA A 45 11.04 16.77 -4.62
CA ALA A 45 12.22 15.91 -4.52
C ALA A 45 12.61 15.27 -5.87
N GLU A 46 11.65 15.00 -6.76
CA GLU A 46 11.93 14.49 -8.11
C GLU A 46 12.50 15.59 -9.03
N LEU A 47 12.06 16.85 -8.90
CA LEU A 47 12.63 17.98 -9.68
C LEU A 47 14.13 18.13 -9.44
N GLU A 48 14.60 17.94 -8.20
CA GLU A 48 16.03 17.99 -7.87
C GLU A 48 16.87 16.94 -8.60
N LYS A 49 16.24 15.85 -9.06
CA LYS A 49 16.90 14.73 -9.74
C LYS A 49 16.77 14.80 -11.27
N VAL A 50 15.84 15.60 -11.78
CA VAL A 50 15.50 15.63 -13.20
C VAL A 50 16.46 16.52 -13.98
N ALA A 51 17.08 15.98 -15.02
CA ALA A 51 17.84 16.76 -15.99
C ALA A 51 16.90 17.64 -16.83
N GLY A 52 17.31 18.86 -17.16
CA GLY A 52 16.48 19.89 -17.81
C GLY A 52 15.84 19.54 -19.17
N ASN A 53 16.19 18.39 -19.78
CA ASN A 53 15.62 17.91 -21.04
C ASN A 53 14.52 16.85 -20.85
N ASN A 54 14.05 16.59 -19.63
CA ASN A 54 12.99 15.61 -19.39
C ASN A 54 11.64 16.14 -19.91
N PRO A 55 10.97 15.42 -20.83
CA PRO A 55 9.69 15.85 -21.43
C PRO A 55 8.53 15.93 -20.41
N LEU A 56 8.73 15.45 -19.18
CA LEU A 56 7.76 15.52 -18.11
C LEU A 56 8.04 16.63 -17.10
N VAL A 57 9.11 17.41 -17.26
CA VAL A 57 9.50 18.43 -16.28
C VAL A 57 8.35 19.41 -15.98
N ASP A 58 7.61 19.84 -16.99
CA ASP A 58 6.45 20.73 -16.82
C ASP A 58 5.35 20.11 -15.95
N VAL A 59 5.14 18.79 -16.08
CA VAL A 59 4.15 18.05 -15.27
C VAL A 59 4.62 17.96 -13.83
N ILE A 60 5.91 17.70 -13.60
CA ILE A 60 6.47 17.63 -12.26
C ILE A 60 6.43 19.01 -11.59
N VAL A 61 6.73 20.09 -12.33
CA VAL A 61 6.62 21.47 -11.84
C VAL A 61 5.17 21.80 -11.46
N SER A 62 4.19 21.41 -12.29
CA SER A 62 2.77 21.56 -11.98
C SER A 62 2.40 20.83 -10.68
N LEU A 63 2.78 19.55 -10.56
CA LEU A 63 2.51 18.74 -9.37
C LEU A 63 3.20 19.25 -8.09
N ALA A 64 4.33 19.94 -8.22
CA ALA A 64 5.08 20.49 -7.09
C ALA A 64 4.52 21.83 -6.57
N ASN A 65 3.79 22.59 -7.40
CA ASN A 65 3.42 23.98 -7.10
C ASN A 65 1.91 24.26 -7.11
N ASP A 66 1.08 23.39 -7.68
CA ASP A 66 -0.35 23.62 -7.81
C ASP A 66 -1.15 22.77 -6.80
N SER A 67 -1.24 23.30 -5.57
CA SER A 67 -1.94 22.66 -4.45
C SER A 67 -3.46 22.65 -4.61
N ASP A 68 -4.00 23.48 -5.50
CA ASP A 68 -5.44 23.68 -5.71
C ASP A 68 -5.98 22.87 -6.90
N LEU A 69 -5.17 21.97 -7.47
CA LEU A 69 -5.59 21.12 -8.57
C LEU A 69 -6.85 20.32 -8.20
N PRO A 70 -7.91 20.39 -9.01
CA PRO A 70 -9.05 19.49 -8.85
C PRO A 70 -8.58 18.03 -8.86
N LEU A 71 -9.16 17.19 -8.00
CA LEU A 71 -8.77 15.78 -7.86
C LEU A 71 -8.68 15.03 -9.20
N SER A 72 -9.60 15.31 -10.13
CA SER A 72 -9.59 14.72 -11.48
C SER A 72 -8.35 15.09 -12.28
N GLU A 73 -7.88 16.33 -12.15
CA GLU A 73 -6.70 16.84 -12.83
C GLU A 73 -5.42 16.29 -12.19
N LEU A 74 -5.36 16.29 -10.86
CA LEU A 74 -4.26 15.67 -10.11
C LEU A 74 -4.10 14.19 -10.48
N CYS A 75 -5.18 13.41 -10.47
CA CYS A 75 -5.14 12.00 -10.89
C CYS A 75 -4.70 11.84 -12.36
N ARG A 76 -5.12 12.74 -13.25
CA ARG A 76 -4.72 12.72 -14.67
C ARG A 76 -3.22 12.95 -14.83
N GLN A 77 -2.65 13.92 -14.12
CA GLN A 77 -1.22 14.21 -14.15
C GLN A 77 -0.40 13.08 -13.53
N LEU A 78 -0.80 12.56 -12.38
CA LEU A 78 -0.16 11.40 -11.75
C LEU A 78 -0.21 10.15 -12.63
N LYS A 79 -1.33 9.92 -13.33
CA LYS A 79 -1.43 8.83 -14.31
C LYS A 79 -0.47 9.02 -15.47
N LYS A 80 -0.37 10.22 -16.03
CA LYS A 80 0.60 10.53 -17.09
C LYS A 80 2.04 10.24 -16.63
N MET A 81 2.38 10.60 -15.39
CA MET A 81 3.69 10.29 -14.80
C MET A 81 3.91 8.79 -14.64
N SER A 82 2.93 8.08 -14.09
CA SER A 82 2.96 6.63 -13.91
C SER A 82 3.16 5.90 -15.24
N ASP A 83 2.37 6.22 -16.25
CA ASP A 83 2.43 5.59 -17.57
C ASP A 83 3.78 5.84 -18.24
N SER A 84 4.31 7.06 -18.14
CA SER A 84 5.58 7.43 -18.77
C SER A 84 6.81 6.77 -18.13
N GLN A 85 6.72 6.39 -16.85
CA GLN A 85 7.78 5.69 -16.12
C GLN A 85 7.54 4.17 -16.05
N ASN A 86 6.55 3.64 -16.77
CA ASN A 86 6.11 2.24 -16.68
C ASN A 86 5.84 1.78 -15.23
N ALA A 87 5.36 2.69 -14.38
CA ALA A 87 5.03 2.38 -13.00
C ALA A 87 3.75 1.52 -12.97
N GLU A 88 3.86 0.34 -12.35
CA GLU A 88 2.83 -0.69 -12.38
C GLU A 88 1.80 -0.47 -11.26
N MET A 89 0.55 -0.14 -11.63
CA MET A 89 -0.53 0.06 -10.65
C MET A 89 -0.79 -1.17 -9.77
N GLN A 90 -0.57 -2.38 -10.28
CA GLN A 90 -0.68 -3.60 -9.48
C GLN A 90 0.39 -3.67 -8.39
N ARG A 91 1.62 -3.24 -8.69
CA ARG A 91 2.69 -3.11 -7.69
C ARG A 91 2.35 -2.06 -6.65
N ALA A 92 1.83 -0.90 -7.06
CA ALA A 92 1.39 0.14 -6.13
C ALA A 92 0.30 -0.36 -5.18
N LYS A 93 -0.71 -1.09 -5.69
CA LYS A 93 -1.76 -1.73 -4.87
C LYS A 93 -1.15 -2.69 -3.83
N ARG A 94 -0.18 -3.51 -4.24
CA ARG A 94 0.52 -4.46 -3.35
C ARG A 94 1.34 -3.77 -2.25
N ILE A 95 2.03 -2.68 -2.57
CA ILE A 95 2.78 -1.87 -1.60
C ILE A 95 1.84 -1.32 -0.53
N TRP A 96 0.75 -0.68 -0.94
CA TRP A 96 -0.24 -0.14 -0.03
C TRP A 96 -0.83 -1.23 0.88
N ARG A 97 -1.16 -2.39 0.31
CA ARG A 97 -1.67 -3.54 1.07
C ARG A 97 -0.66 -4.04 2.10
N ALA A 98 0.59 -4.26 1.70
CA ALA A 98 1.64 -4.76 2.59
C ALA A 98 1.86 -3.83 3.79
N VAL A 99 2.04 -2.53 3.53
CA VAL A 99 2.33 -1.58 4.61
C VAL A 99 1.08 -1.28 5.46
N ALA A 100 -0.12 -1.31 4.89
CA ALA A 100 -1.35 -1.24 5.66
C ALA A 100 -1.56 -2.47 6.57
N LEU A 101 -1.19 -3.67 6.10
CA LEU A 101 -1.21 -4.88 6.93
C LEU A 101 -0.22 -4.78 8.08
N GLU A 102 0.97 -4.24 7.84
CA GLU A 102 1.96 -4.04 8.90
C GLU A 102 1.45 -3.11 10.02
N GLU A 103 0.78 -2.01 9.66
CA GLU A 103 0.13 -1.13 10.65
C GLU A 103 -0.98 -1.86 11.42
N LEU A 104 -1.76 -2.71 10.73
CA LEU A 104 -2.80 -3.50 11.36
C LEU A 104 -2.22 -4.50 12.37
N LEU A 105 -1.18 -5.24 11.98
CA LEU A 105 -0.52 -6.23 12.84
C LEU A 105 0.09 -5.56 14.09
N ALA A 106 0.65 -4.36 13.96
CA ALA A 106 1.19 -3.60 15.08
C ALA A 106 0.13 -3.11 16.08
N THR A 107 -1.15 -3.11 15.69
CA THR A 107 -2.29 -2.60 16.49
C THR A 107 -3.38 -3.66 16.69
N LEU A 108 -3.05 -4.92 16.44
CA LEU A 108 -3.99 -6.03 16.52
C LEU A 108 -4.42 -6.27 17.98
N ASP A 109 -5.67 -6.70 18.16
CA ASP A 109 -6.21 -6.95 19.50
C ASP A 109 -5.61 -8.23 20.08
N SER A 110 -5.25 -8.24 21.36
CA SER A 110 -4.78 -9.45 22.04
C SER A 110 -5.88 -10.52 22.17
N ASP A 111 -7.15 -10.14 22.08
CA ASP A 111 -8.26 -11.09 22.07
C ASP A 111 -8.37 -11.81 20.71
N PRO A 112 -8.32 -13.16 20.69
CA PRO A 112 -8.37 -13.96 19.47
C PRO A 112 -9.58 -13.69 18.56
N LEU A 113 -10.76 -13.46 19.13
CA LEU A 113 -11.97 -13.24 18.35
C LEU A 113 -11.88 -11.91 17.60
N TYR A 114 -11.55 -10.83 18.33
CA TYR A 114 -11.46 -9.50 17.73
C TYR A 114 -10.27 -9.36 16.78
N GLY A 115 -9.13 -10.01 17.10
CA GLY A 115 -7.97 -10.06 16.21
C GLY A 115 -8.28 -10.73 14.87
N LEU A 116 -8.93 -11.90 14.89
CA LEU A 116 -9.32 -12.62 13.66
C LEU A 116 -10.37 -11.88 12.84
N ILE A 117 -11.33 -11.21 13.49
CA ILE A 117 -12.32 -10.36 12.80
C ILE A 117 -11.60 -9.22 12.06
N LYS A 118 -10.69 -8.49 12.71
CA LYS A 118 -9.94 -7.40 12.08
C LYS A 118 -9.13 -7.86 10.86
N LEU A 119 -8.47 -9.01 10.95
CA LEU A 119 -7.75 -9.60 9.80
C LEU A 119 -8.71 -9.93 8.66
N SER A 120 -9.85 -10.54 8.97
CA SER A 120 -10.87 -10.88 7.97
C SER A 120 -11.44 -9.63 7.29
N GLU A 121 -11.77 -8.59 8.05
CA GLU A 121 -12.25 -7.30 7.53
C GLU A 121 -11.21 -6.63 6.63
N PHE A 122 -9.93 -6.70 7.03
CA PHE A 122 -8.82 -6.20 6.21
C PHE A 122 -8.78 -6.89 4.86
N TRP A 123 -8.66 -8.22 4.81
CA TRP A 123 -8.56 -8.94 3.54
C TRP A 123 -9.83 -8.88 2.69
N SER A 124 -11.00 -8.78 3.33
CA SER A 124 -12.25 -8.51 2.64
C SER A 124 -12.23 -7.17 1.92
N ALA A 125 -11.66 -6.12 2.53
CA ALA A 125 -11.54 -4.82 1.88
C ALA A 125 -10.61 -4.86 0.65
N TRP A 126 -9.73 -5.86 0.56
CA TRP A 126 -8.82 -6.10 -0.58
C TRP A 126 -9.35 -7.13 -1.59
N ASP A 127 -10.63 -7.51 -1.49
CA ASP A 127 -11.33 -8.45 -2.37
C ASP A 127 -10.75 -9.88 -2.38
N TRP A 128 -10.22 -10.35 -1.24
CA TRP A 128 -9.71 -11.73 -1.09
C TRP A 128 -8.70 -12.11 -2.19
N PRO A 129 -7.56 -11.42 -2.25
CA PRO A 129 -6.61 -11.61 -3.33
C PRO A 129 -6.00 -13.02 -3.24
N VAL A 130 -5.72 -13.63 -4.40
CA VAL A 130 -5.25 -15.02 -4.50
C VAL A 130 -3.91 -15.29 -3.82
N ASP A 131 -3.15 -14.22 -3.56
CA ASP A 131 -1.87 -14.25 -2.88
C ASP A 131 -1.99 -13.94 -1.38
N ALA A 132 -3.19 -13.88 -0.79
CA ALA A 132 -3.39 -13.72 0.64
C ALA A 132 -2.84 -14.93 1.46
N PRO A 133 -2.57 -14.76 2.76
CA PRO A 133 -2.23 -15.86 3.66
C PRO A 133 -3.22 -17.03 3.58
N SER A 134 -2.74 -18.26 3.72
CA SER A 134 -3.57 -19.47 3.54
C SER A 134 -4.76 -19.50 4.49
N SER A 135 -4.61 -19.00 5.72
CA SER A 135 -5.71 -18.87 6.69
C SER A 135 -6.88 -17.99 6.22
N MET A 136 -6.66 -17.14 5.21
CA MET A 136 -7.67 -16.26 4.62
C MET A 136 -8.30 -16.86 3.34
N ILE A 137 -7.80 -18.00 2.87
CA ILE A 137 -8.33 -18.70 1.70
C ILE A 137 -9.42 -19.69 2.16
N PRO A 138 -10.66 -19.56 1.66
CA PRO A 138 -11.73 -20.49 2.00
C PRO A 138 -11.35 -21.94 1.71
N GLY A 139 -11.48 -22.81 2.72
CA GLY A 139 -11.19 -24.25 2.59
C GLY A 139 -9.72 -24.65 2.80
N ALA A 140 -8.81 -23.70 3.04
CA ALA A 140 -7.41 -24.03 3.37
C ALA A 140 -7.25 -24.66 4.76
N THR A 141 -8.15 -24.35 5.70
CA THR A 141 -8.09 -24.87 7.07
C THR A 141 -9.47 -25.33 7.54
N ASN A 142 -9.60 -26.61 7.88
CA ASN A 142 -10.83 -27.18 8.47
C ASN A 142 -10.64 -27.36 9.98
N LEU A 143 -10.64 -26.25 10.73
CA LEU A 143 -10.62 -26.31 12.19
C LEU A 143 -12.04 -26.47 12.74
N PRO A 144 -12.25 -27.29 13.80
CA PRO A 144 -13.48 -27.27 14.55
C PRO A 144 -13.78 -25.87 15.09
N GLN A 145 -15.05 -25.45 15.08
CA GLN A 145 -15.46 -24.08 15.46
C GLN A 145 -14.95 -23.63 16.84
N HIS A 146 -14.89 -24.56 17.81
CA HIS A 146 -14.40 -24.28 19.17
C HIS A 146 -12.88 -24.03 19.24
N GLN A 147 -12.12 -24.41 18.22
CA GLN A 147 -10.67 -24.21 18.14
C GLN A 147 -10.31 -22.99 17.29
N TYR A 148 -11.23 -22.50 16.47
CA TYR A 148 -11.00 -21.37 15.57
C TYR A 148 -10.64 -20.08 16.34
N HIS A 149 -11.33 -19.80 17.45
CA HIS A 149 -11.02 -18.65 18.31
C HIS A 149 -10.07 -18.98 19.46
N SER A 150 -9.34 -20.10 19.38
CA SER A 150 -8.32 -20.41 20.38
C SER A 150 -7.10 -19.49 20.23
N ALA A 151 -6.41 -19.20 21.34
CA ALA A 151 -5.17 -18.45 21.31
C ALA A 151 -4.12 -19.08 20.38
N SER A 152 -4.00 -20.41 20.41
CA SER A 152 -3.05 -21.13 19.53
C SER A 152 -3.36 -20.96 18.05
N ASN A 153 -4.63 -20.93 17.64
CA ASN A 153 -4.98 -20.66 16.25
C ASN A 153 -4.69 -19.21 15.89
N TYR A 154 -5.03 -18.29 16.78
CA TYR A 154 -4.78 -16.87 16.57
C TYR A 154 -3.30 -16.56 16.40
N ASP A 155 -2.44 -17.08 17.28
CA ASP A 155 -0.98 -16.95 17.17
C ASP A 155 -0.46 -17.51 15.84
N HIS A 156 -0.98 -18.66 15.41
CA HIS A 156 -0.63 -19.26 14.12
C HIS A 156 -1.02 -18.36 12.94
N VAL A 157 -2.26 -17.85 12.93
CA VAL A 157 -2.76 -16.95 11.90
C VAL A 157 -1.93 -15.67 11.86
N VAL A 158 -1.65 -15.04 13.01
CA VAL A 158 -0.81 -13.84 13.09
C VAL A 158 0.58 -14.11 12.52
N HIS A 159 1.21 -15.22 12.91
CA HIS A 159 2.53 -15.60 12.41
C HIS A 159 2.56 -15.80 10.89
N GLU A 160 1.50 -16.39 10.32
CA GLU A 160 1.37 -16.54 8.87
C GLU A 160 1.33 -15.18 8.16
N HIS A 161 0.62 -14.20 8.73
CA HIS A 161 0.53 -12.84 8.18
C HIS A 161 1.86 -12.10 8.29
N GLU A 162 2.57 -12.25 9.42
CA GLU A 162 3.91 -11.70 9.59
C GLU A 162 4.90 -12.29 8.58
N GLN A 163 4.82 -13.59 8.31
CA GLN A 163 5.68 -14.25 7.35
C GLN A 163 5.35 -13.79 5.92
N TRP A 164 4.07 -13.79 5.56
CA TRP A 164 3.59 -13.25 4.28
C TRP A 164 4.08 -11.81 4.04
N LEU A 165 3.97 -10.96 5.06
CA LEU A 165 4.39 -9.56 4.98
C LEU A 165 5.90 -9.43 4.73
N LYS A 166 6.72 -10.22 5.43
CA LYS A 166 8.18 -10.23 5.23
C LYS A 166 8.52 -10.60 3.78
N ASP A 167 7.91 -11.67 3.28
CA ASP A 167 8.15 -12.17 1.92
C ASP A 167 7.69 -11.14 0.87
N GLU A 168 6.54 -10.50 1.10
CA GLU A 168 5.99 -9.47 0.22
C GLU A 168 6.89 -8.23 0.16
N LEU A 169 7.35 -7.72 1.31
CA LEU A 169 8.25 -6.55 1.36
C LEU A 169 9.59 -6.83 0.68
N VAL A 170 10.14 -8.03 0.83
CA VAL A 170 11.35 -8.46 0.10
C VAL A 170 11.10 -8.48 -1.41
N ALA A 171 10.00 -9.10 -1.86
CA ALA A 171 9.64 -9.16 -3.28
C ALA A 171 9.45 -7.76 -3.90
N LEU A 172 8.80 -6.85 -3.17
CA LEU A 172 8.56 -5.46 -3.60
C LEU A 172 9.85 -4.63 -3.70
N SER A 173 10.85 -4.96 -2.88
CA SER A 173 12.16 -4.28 -2.83
C SER A 173 13.12 -4.78 -3.92
N CYS A 174 13.15 -6.09 -4.21
CA CYS A 174 14.05 -6.69 -5.20
C CYS A 174 13.83 -6.18 -6.64
N ARG A 175 12.61 -5.76 -7.01
CA ARG A 175 12.32 -5.24 -8.36
C ARG A 175 12.88 -3.83 -8.65
N LYS A 176 13.44 -3.11 -7.65
CA LYS A 176 14.13 -1.83 -7.89
C LYS A 176 15.53 -1.97 -8.48
N ALA A 177 16.12 -3.17 -8.51
CA ALA A 177 17.51 -3.38 -8.91
C ALA A 177 17.75 -3.59 -10.43
N SER A 178 16.69 -3.54 -11.25
CA SER A 178 16.78 -3.77 -12.70
C SER A 178 16.62 -2.47 -13.48
N THR A 179 17.58 -1.56 -13.35
CA THR A 179 17.83 -0.45 -14.29
C THR A 179 19.31 -0.17 -14.35
#